data_AF-A0A6N7FUM3-F1
#
_entry.id   AF-A0A6N7FUM3-F1
#
_cell.length_a   1.000
_cell.length_b   1.000
_cell.length_c   1.000
_cell.angle_alpha   90.00
_cell.angle_beta   90.00
_cell.angle_gamma   90.00
#
_symmetry.space_group_name_H-M   'P 1'
#
loop_
_entity.id
_entity.type
_entity.pdbx_description
1 polymer ?
#
loop_
_entity_poly.entity_id
_entity_poly.type
_entity_poly.pdbx_seq_one_letter_code
_entity_poly.pdbx_strand_id
1 'polypeptide(L)'
;MKSVSTHRAGAQHQAGSSQQLRARHVRQLSQPAPATVRPIASYDAPRPGPRIPARVVKTTLVLADLITIVVALALAFFLAARTGGRPSPDQYDRTWLLILLALPVWLAALVKYRTYQSRFVERRTQEFRRVAGAAFVGAASLLLIPNVWRFISVQRDFVFYSFLFGVGLLMVERELVRHAFAGARRKGKRLRPLLIVGDNTEG
;
A
#
# COMPACT_ATOMS: atom_id res chain seq x y z
N MET A 1 18.91 -22.36 75.62
CA MET A 1 20.03 -21.63 74.99
C MET A 1 19.63 -21.22 73.57
N LYS A 2 19.88 -19.95 73.23
CA LYS A 2 20.00 -19.32 71.90
C LYS A 2 18.74 -19.07 71.04
N SER A 3 18.29 -17.82 71.17
CA SER A 3 17.79 -16.88 70.16
C SER A 3 18.20 -17.16 68.70
N VAL A 4 17.23 -17.04 67.78
CA VAL A 4 17.43 -16.54 66.41
C VAL A 4 16.24 -15.64 66.03
N SER A 5 16.45 -14.33 66.13
CA SER A 5 15.63 -13.28 65.54
C SER A 5 16.50 -12.59 64.49
N THR A 6 16.09 -12.63 63.22
CA THR A 6 16.69 -11.78 62.18
C THR A 6 15.72 -11.50 61.03
N HIS A 7 15.61 -10.19 60.77
CA HIS A 7 15.39 -9.54 59.47
C HIS A 7 14.01 -9.55 58.81
N ARG A 8 13.21 -8.51 59.13
CA ARG A 8 12.25 -7.91 58.18
C ARG A 8 12.05 -6.40 58.44
N ALA A 9 13.09 -5.61 58.20
CA ALA A 9 12.99 -4.14 58.20
C ALA A 9 13.88 -3.60 57.07
N GLY A 10 13.28 -3.10 55.99
CA GLY A 10 14.05 -2.51 54.89
C GLY A 10 13.27 -2.17 53.61
N ALA A 11 12.10 -2.76 53.38
CA ALA A 11 11.43 -2.65 52.07
C ALA A 11 10.45 -1.46 51.91
N GLN A 12 10.11 -0.72 52.97
CA GLN A 12 9.02 0.27 52.91
C GLN A 12 9.44 1.73 52.64
N HIS A 13 10.74 2.05 52.64
CA HIS A 13 11.19 3.44 52.48
C HIS A 13 11.63 3.86 51.06
N GLN A 14 11.75 2.95 50.09
CA GLN A 14 12.14 3.30 48.71
C GLN A 14 10.97 3.47 47.73
N ALA A 15 9.74 3.09 48.09
CA ALA A 15 8.59 3.21 47.19
C ALA A 15 8.00 4.63 47.11
N GLY A 16 8.21 5.48 48.13
CA GLY A 16 7.63 6.83 48.21
C GLY A 16 8.34 7.89 47.35
N SER A 17 9.65 7.78 47.18
CA SER A 17 10.47 8.77 46.45
C SER A 17 10.22 8.73 44.93
N SER A 18 10.01 7.53 44.37
CA SER A 18 9.68 7.32 42.96
C SER A 18 8.30 7.88 42.58
N GLN A 19 7.33 7.78 43.49
CA GLN A 19 5.99 8.34 43.31
C GLN A 19 5.99 9.86 43.41
N GLN A 20 6.77 10.44 44.34
CA GLN A 20 6.88 11.89 44.49
C GLN A 20 7.59 12.56 43.30
N LEU A 21 8.60 11.92 42.72
CA LEU A 21 9.26 12.41 41.50
C LEU A 21 8.32 12.38 40.29
N ARG A 22 7.53 11.30 40.12
CA ARG A 22 6.50 11.24 39.06
C ARG A 22 5.41 12.29 39.24
N ALA A 23 4.92 12.50 40.47
CA ALA A 23 3.89 13.49 40.75
C ALA A 23 4.37 14.93 40.47
N ARG A 24 5.63 15.27 40.81
CA ARG A 24 6.21 16.58 40.47
C ARG A 24 6.40 16.77 38.97
N HIS A 25 6.83 15.73 38.24
CA HIS A 25 7.04 15.82 36.80
C HIS A 25 5.72 15.98 36.02
N VAL A 26 4.66 15.27 36.45
CA VAL A 26 3.30 15.43 35.87
C VAL A 26 2.75 16.83 36.16
N ARG A 27 2.97 17.37 37.37
CA ARG A 27 2.53 18.72 37.73
C ARG A 27 3.27 19.84 36.99
N GLN A 28 4.47 19.57 36.49
CA GLN A 28 5.26 20.50 35.67
C GLN A 28 4.77 20.55 34.21
N LEU A 29 4.19 19.46 33.70
CA LEU A 29 3.55 19.41 32.38
C LEU A 29 2.17 20.09 32.35
N SER A 30 1.55 20.30 33.52
CA SER A 30 0.28 21.03 33.69
C SER A 30 0.48 22.51 34.03
N GLN A 31 1.72 23.00 34.13
CA GLN A 31 1.92 24.45 34.22
C GLN A 31 1.59 25.05 32.85
N PRO A 32 0.78 26.12 32.79
CA PRO A 32 0.54 26.81 31.54
C PRO A 32 1.90 27.19 30.95
N ALA A 33 2.11 26.87 29.67
CA ALA A 33 3.29 27.31 28.95
C ALA A 33 3.44 28.82 29.19
N PRO A 34 4.66 29.32 29.47
CA PRO A 34 4.86 30.74 29.70
C PRO A 34 4.20 31.53 28.57
N ALA A 35 3.42 32.57 28.92
CA ALA A 35 2.62 33.41 28.02
C ALA A 35 3.44 34.17 26.95
N THR A 36 4.70 33.81 26.76
CA THR A 36 5.60 34.23 25.70
C THR A 36 5.45 33.41 24.42
N VAL A 37 4.28 32.79 24.19
CA VAL A 37 3.89 32.36 22.84
C VAL A 37 3.69 33.64 22.02
N ARG A 38 4.77 34.12 21.41
CA ARG A 38 4.70 35.17 20.41
C ARG A 38 3.70 34.68 19.36
N PRO A 39 2.66 35.46 19.02
CA PRO A 39 1.82 35.11 17.89
C PRO A 39 2.76 34.91 16.71
N ILE A 40 2.77 33.69 16.18
CA ILE A 40 3.56 33.37 14.99
C ILE A 40 3.07 34.36 13.95
N ALA A 41 3.95 35.30 13.55
CA ALA A 41 3.65 36.29 12.53
C ALA A 41 2.94 35.57 11.39
N SER A 42 1.74 36.04 11.06
CA SER A 42 0.81 35.42 10.11
C SER A 42 1.59 34.82 8.96
N TYR A 43 1.82 33.50 9.01
CA TYR A 43 2.49 32.82 7.92
C TYR A 43 1.54 33.01 6.73
N ASP A 44 1.98 33.74 5.71
CA ASP A 44 1.30 33.76 4.42
C ASP A 44 1.26 32.31 3.94
N ALA A 45 0.14 31.64 4.24
CA ALA A 45 -0.05 30.24 3.93
C ALA A 45 0.16 30.10 2.42
N PRO A 46 1.08 29.24 1.96
CA PRO A 46 1.30 29.03 0.55
C PRO A 46 -0.04 28.77 -0.13
N ARG A 47 -0.40 29.62 -1.10
CA ARG A 47 -1.69 29.52 -1.80
C ARG A 47 -1.87 28.07 -2.25
N PRO A 48 -2.99 27.42 -1.92
CA PRO A 48 -3.19 26.02 -2.26
C PRO A 48 -3.09 25.89 -3.79
N GLY A 49 -2.09 25.13 -4.26
CA GLY A 49 -1.92 24.85 -5.68
C GLY A 49 -3.16 24.15 -6.26
N PRO A 50 -3.27 24.07 -7.60
CA PRO A 50 -4.43 23.49 -8.27
C PRO A 50 -4.78 22.11 -7.71
N ARG A 51 -6.01 21.94 -7.22
CA ARG A 51 -6.53 20.66 -6.71
C ARG A 51 -6.88 19.76 -7.90
N ILE A 52 -6.05 18.75 -8.17
CA ILE A 52 -6.42 17.71 -9.13
C ILE A 52 -7.56 16.89 -8.51
N PRO A 53 -8.71 16.71 -9.19
CA PRO A 53 -9.82 15.94 -8.65
C PRO A 53 -9.40 14.48 -8.43
N ALA A 54 -9.80 13.90 -7.29
CA ALA A 54 -9.44 12.54 -6.92
C ALA A 54 -9.84 11.49 -7.98
N ARG A 55 -10.91 11.77 -8.75
CA ARG A 55 -11.36 10.93 -9.86
C ARG A 55 -10.32 10.83 -10.97
N VAL A 56 -9.70 11.95 -11.38
CA VAL A 56 -8.68 11.95 -12.43
C VAL A 56 -7.47 11.11 -12.00
N VAL A 57 -7.01 11.27 -10.77
CA VAL A 57 -5.91 10.45 -10.23
C VAL A 57 -6.27 8.97 -10.22
N LYS A 58 -7.49 8.63 -9.79
CA LYS A 58 -7.97 7.24 -9.78
C LYS A 58 -8.06 6.68 -11.21
N THR A 59 -8.62 7.41 -12.16
CA THR A 59 -8.74 6.95 -13.55
C THR A 59 -7.37 6.78 -14.20
N THR A 60 -6.43 7.70 -13.99
CA THR A 60 -5.06 7.55 -14.51
C THR A 60 -4.38 6.31 -13.95
N LEU A 61 -4.56 5.99 -12.67
CA LEU A 61 -4.02 4.75 -12.08
C LEU A 61 -4.66 3.50 -12.69
N VAL A 62 -5.99 3.49 -12.82
CA VAL A 62 -6.71 2.35 -13.43
C VAL A 62 -6.27 2.13 -14.88
N LEU A 63 -6.07 3.22 -15.65
CA LEU A 63 -5.57 3.12 -17.02
C LEU A 63 -4.12 2.64 -17.08
N ALA A 64 -3.26 3.12 -16.18
CA ALA A 64 -1.87 2.64 -16.07
C ALA A 64 -1.85 1.14 -15.77
N ASP A 65 -2.61 0.70 -14.76
CA ASP A 65 -2.74 -0.71 -14.39
C ASP A 65 -3.26 -1.58 -15.55
N LEU A 66 -4.27 -1.09 -16.28
CA LEU A 66 -4.80 -1.78 -17.45
C LEU A 66 -3.72 -1.96 -18.52
N ILE A 67 -2.99 -0.89 -18.86
CA ILE A 67 -1.89 -0.94 -19.83
C ILE A 67 -0.82 -1.92 -19.36
N THR A 68 -0.44 -1.86 -18.08
CA THR A 68 0.57 -2.74 -17.49
C THR A 68 0.17 -4.21 -17.58
N ILE A 69 -1.09 -4.54 -17.27
CA ILE A 69 -1.60 -5.92 -17.39
C ILE A 69 -1.59 -6.37 -18.85
N VAL A 70 -2.06 -5.54 -19.78
CA VAL A 70 -2.06 -5.87 -21.21
C VAL A 70 -0.64 -6.14 -21.71
N VAL A 71 0.32 -5.29 -21.34
CA VAL A 71 1.73 -5.49 -21.68
C VAL A 71 2.29 -6.77 -21.04
N ALA A 72 1.97 -7.03 -19.77
CA ALA A 72 2.41 -8.24 -19.09
C ALA A 72 1.88 -9.52 -19.75
N LEU A 73 0.61 -9.55 -20.12
CA LEU A 73 -0.01 -10.68 -20.82
C LEU A 73 0.55 -10.86 -22.23
N ALA A 74 0.81 -9.76 -22.95
CA ALA A 74 1.43 -9.80 -24.28
C ALA A 74 2.87 -10.36 -24.21
N LEU A 75 3.68 -9.91 -23.25
CA LEU A 75 5.03 -10.44 -23.02
C LEU A 75 5.00 -11.91 -22.60
N ALA A 76 4.08 -12.28 -21.72
CA ALA A 76 3.90 -13.66 -21.30
C ALA A 76 3.53 -14.58 -22.47
N PHE A 77 2.62 -14.13 -23.34
CA PHE A 77 2.22 -14.86 -24.53
C PHE A 77 3.37 -15.02 -25.53
N PHE A 78 4.09 -13.92 -25.80
CA PHE A 78 5.26 -13.94 -26.67
C PHE A 78 6.35 -14.90 -26.17
N LEU A 79 6.64 -14.89 -24.87
CA LEU A 79 7.66 -15.77 -24.29
C LEU A 79 7.20 -17.22 -24.26
N ALA A 80 5.94 -17.49 -23.88
CA ALA A 80 5.37 -18.84 -23.90
C ALA A 80 5.41 -19.49 -25.29
N ALA A 81 5.13 -18.70 -26.34
CA ALA A 81 5.21 -19.17 -27.72
C ALA A 81 6.64 -19.52 -28.17
N ARG A 82 7.69 -19.04 -27.46
CA ARG A 82 9.10 -19.34 -27.75
C ARG A 82 9.67 -20.48 -26.93
N THR A 83 9.19 -20.67 -25.70
CA THR A 83 9.77 -21.64 -24.75
C THR A 83 9.01 -22.96 -24.70
N GLY A 84 7.72 -22.99 -25.05
CA GLY A 84 6.94 -24.22 -25.09
C GLY A 84 6.62 -24.69 -26.51
N GLY A 85 5.72 -25.68 -26.59
CA GLY A 85 5.25 -26.20 -27.87
C GLY A 85 4.52 -25.11 -28.67
N ARG A 86 4.71 -25.08 -29.99
CA ARG A 86 4.00 -24.13 -30.87
C ARG A 86 2.49 -24.35 -30.72
N PRO A 87 1.72 -23.34 -30.27
CA PRO A 87 0.28 -23.48 -30.18
C PRO A 87 -0.30 -23.73 -31.58
N SER A 88 -1.35 -24.56 -31.65
CA SER A 88 -2.10 -24.71 -32.90
C SER A 88 -2.77 -23.38 -33.30
N PRO A 89 -3.09 -23.14 -34.58
CA PRO A 89 -3.76 -21.91 -35.00
C PRO A 89 -5.05 -21.62 -34.21
N ASP A 90 -5.86 -22.67 -33.95
CA ASP A 90 -7.08 -22.58 -33.14
C ASP A 90 -6.81 -22.23 -31.66
N GLN A 91 -5.66 -22.65 -31.10
CA GLN A 91 -5.25 -22.22 -29.77
C GLN A 91 -4.87 -20.74 -29.71
N TYR A 92 -4.29 -20.21 -30.79
CA TYR A 92 -3.87 -18.81 -30.86
C TYR A 92 -5.08 -17.85 -30.77
N ASP A 93 -6.11 -18.10 -31.58
CA ASP A 93 -7.33 -17.27 -31.63
C ASP A 93 -8.10 -17.30 -30.31
N ARG A 94 -8.25 -18.49 -29.72
CA ARG A 94 -8.93 -18.66 -28.43
C ARG A 94 -8.15 -18.06 -27.26
N THR A 95 -6.83 -17.94 -27.37
CA THR A 95 -6.01 -17.29 -26.32
C THR A 95 -6.30 -15.79 -26.24
N TRP A 96 -6.55 -15.13 -27.36
CA TRP A 96 -6.97 -13.72 -27.36
C TRP A 96 -8.32 -13.50 -26.66
N LEU A 97 -9.29 -14.37 -26.94
CA LEU A 97 -10.58 -14.36 -26.25
C LEU A 97 -10.42 -14.60 -24.74
N LEU A 98 -9.54 -15.53 -24.36
CA LEU A 98 -9.23 -15.78 -22.96
C LEU A 98 -8.60 -14.56 -22.27
N ILE A 99 -7.65 -13.89 -22.92
CA ILE A 99 -7.04 -12.65 -22.41
C ILE A 99 -8.12 -11.59 -22.18
N LEU A 100 -8.99 -11.36 -23.18
CA LEU A 100 -10.05 -10.36 -23.09
C LEU A 100 -10.99 -10.62 -21.92
N LEU A 101 -11.31 -11.89 -21.67
CA LEU A 101 -12.19 -12.29 -20.58
C LEU A 101 -11.51 -12.30 -19.20
N ALA A 102 -10.20 -12.56 -19.16
CA ALA A 102 -9.44 -12.53 -17.92
C ALA A 102 -9.17 -11.10 -17.44
N LEU A 103 -9.03 -10.13 -18.35
CA LEU A 103 -8.78 -8.71 -18.03
C LEU A 103 -9.74 -8.12 -16.96
N PRO A 104 -11.07 -8.23 -17.06
CA PRO A 104 -11.97 -7.72 -16.02
C PRO A 104 -11.74 -8.40 -14.66
N VAL A 105 -11.34 -9.68 -14.64
CA VAL A 105 -11.02 -10.41 -13.40
C VAL A 105 -9.72 -9.86 -12.78
N TRP A 106 -8.70 -9.57 -13.58
CA TRP A 106 -7.47 -8.92 -13.12
C TRP A 106 -7.75 -7.54 -12.53
N LEU A 107 -8.54 -6.71 -13.20
CA LEU A 107 -8.93 -5.39 -12.70
C LEU A 107 -9.74 -5.48 -11.40
N ALA A 108 -10.72 -6.39 -11.35
CA ALA A 108 -11.52 -6.62 -10.16
C ALA A 108 -10.64 -7.09 -8.97
N ALA A 109 -9.65 -7.94 -9.24
CA ALA A 109 -8.69 -8.38 -8.24
C ALA A 109 -7.87 -7.18 -7.71
N LEU A 110 -7.31 -6.34 -8.58
CA LEU A 110 -6.57 -5.14 -8.15
C LEU A 110 -7.42 -4.22 -7.26
N VAL A 111 -8.70 -4.02 -7.61
CA VAL A 111 -9.64 -3.26 -6.77
C VAL A 111 -9.85 -3.93 -5.42
N LYS A 112 -10.10 -5.25 -5.39
CA LYS A 112 -10.34 -6.04 -4.17
C LYS A 112 -9.14 -6.05 -3.23
N TYR A 113 -7.92 -6.19 -3.77
CA TYR A 113 -6.68 -6.15 -3.00
C TYR A 113 -6.26 -4.73 -2.60
N ARG A 114 -7.10 -3.72 -2.88
CA ARG A 114 -6.93 -2.32 -2.48
C ARG A 114 -5.56 -1.75 -2.88
N THR A 115 -5.02 -2.16 -4.02
CA THR A 115 -3.75 -1.59 -4.53
C THR A 115 -3.85 -0.08 -4.78
N TYR A 116 -5.07 0.45 -4.89
CA TYR A 116 -5.36 1.88 -5.08
C TYR A 116 -5.43 2.71 -3.79
N GLN A 117 -5.38 2.11 -2.59
CA GLN A 117 -5.45 2.88 -1.33
C GLN A 117 -4.06 3.30 -0.85
N SER A 118 -3.62 4.50 -1.25
CA SER A 118 -2.34 5.12 -0.83
C SER A 118 -2.25 5.53 0.65
N ARG A 119 -3.18 5.10 1.52
CA ARG A 119 -3.22 5.54 2.93
C ARG A 119 -2.29 4.73 3.85
N PHE A 120 -1.56 3.77 3.34
CA PHE A 120 -0.63 3.01 4.16
C PHE A 120 0.79 3.21 3.67
N VAL A 121 1.52 4.01 4.44
CA VAL A 121 2.98 3.96 4.58
C VAL A 121 3.34 2.62 5.23
N GLU A 122 2.88 1.51 4.65
CA GLU A 122 3.15 0.16 5.11
C GLU A 122 4.27 -0.41 4.25
N ARG A 123 5.18 -1.12 4.91
CA ARG A 123 6.39 -1.75 4.36
C ARG A 123 6.18 -2.31 2.94
N ARG A 124 7.19 -2.16 2.07
CA ARG A 124 7.25 -2.72 0.69
C ARG A 124 6.76 -4.17 0.59
N THR A 125 6.98 -4.97 1.62
CA THR A 125 6.53 -6.36 1.74
C THR A 125 5.01 -6.52 1.67
N GLN A 126 4.24 -5.59 2.25
CA GLN A 126 2.77 -5.66 2.20
C GLN A 126 2.24 -5.31 0.82
N GLU A 127 2.85 -4.34 0.15
CA GLU A 127 2.52 -3.97 -1.23
C GLU A 127 2.77 -5.15 -2.17
N PHE A 128 3.93 -5.80 -2.05
CA PHE A 128 4.23 -7.03 -2.78
C PHE A 128 3.17 -8.11 -2.54
N ARG A 129 2.78 -8.37 -1.29
CA ARG A 129 1.74 -9.37 -0.99
C ARG A 129 0.39 -9.03 -1.61
N ARG A 130 0.00 -7.75 -1.67
CA ARG A 130 -1.25 -7.31 -2.32
C ARG A 130 -1.18 -7.50 -3.84
N VAL A 131 -0.07 -7.10 -4.47
CA VAL A 131 0.15 -7.28 -5.91
C VAL A 131 0.22 -8.76 -6.27
N ALA A 132 1.00 -9.55 -5.54
CA ALA A 132 1.11 -10.99 -5.74
C ALA A 132 -0.22 -11.70 -5.53
N GLY A 133 -1.01 -11.31 -4.53
CA GLY A 133 -2.37 -11.83 -4.33
C GLY A 133 -3.30 -11.52 -5.49
N ALA A 134 -3.29 -10.28 -6.00
CA ALA A 134 -4.09 -9.89 -7.16
C ALA A 134 -3.65 -10.63 -8.44
N ALA A 135 -2.35 -10.71 -8.69
CA ALA A 135 -1.77 -11.43 -9.82
C ALA A 135 -2.03 -12.93 -9.73
N PHE A 136 -2.04 -13.52 -8.53
CA PHE A 136 -2.40 -14.91 -8.33
C PHE A 136 -3.85 -15.18 -8.72
N VAL A 137 -4.79 -14.33 -8.30
CA VAL A 137 -6.20 -14.44 -8.72
C VAL A 137 -6.34 -14.27 -10.23
N GLY A 138 -5.61 -13.33 -10.82
CA GLY A 138 -5.59 -13.13 -12.26
C GLY A 138 -4.98 -14.31 -13.04
N ALA A 139 -3.91 -14.91 -12.55
CA ALA A 139 -3.31 -16.10 -13.17
C ALA A 139 -4.20 -17.33 -12.98
N ALA A 140 -4.83 -17.49 -11.82
CA ALA A 140 -5.78 -18.55 -11.56
C ALA A 140 -7.01 -18.47 -12.48
N SER A 141 -7.47 -17.25 -12.82
CA SER A 141 -8.59 -17.09 -13.76
C SER A 141 -8.25 -17.60 -15.16
N LEU A 142 -7.01 -17.45 -15.62
CA LEU A 142 -6.53 -18.01 -16.89
C LEU A 142 -6.58 -19.54 -16.92
N LEU A 143 -6.47 -20.22 -15.77
CA LEU A 143 -6.65 -21.67 -15.67
C LEU A 143 -8.11 -22.06 -15.50
N LEU A 144 -8.86 -21.32 -14.68
CA LEU A 144 -10.23 -21.67 -14.30
C LEU A 144 -11.22 -21.48 -15.45
N ILE A 145 -11.16 -20.33 -16.14
CA ILE A 145 -12.13 -19.98 -17.18
C ILE A 145 -12.18 -21.06 -18.29
N PRO A 146 -11.03 -21.49 -18.88
CA PRO A 146 -11.00 -22.56 -19.88
C PRO A 146 -11.44 -23.92 -19.37
N ASN A 147 -11.08 -24.26 -18.13
CA ASN A 147 -11.46 -25.56 -17.55
C ASN A 147 -12.96 -25.65 -17.26
N VAL A 148 -13.59 -24.55 -16.81
CA VAL A 148 -15.03 -24.51 -16.52
C VAL A 148 -15.86 -24.65 -17.80
N TRP A 149 -15.46 -23.99 -18.87
CA TRP A 149 -16.19 -24.02 -20.15
C TRP A 149 -15.64 -25.03 -21.16
N ARG A 150 -14.61 -25.80 -20.79
CA ARG A 150 -14.01 -26.89 -21.57
C ARG A 150 -13.65 -26.53 -23.02
N PHE A 151 -13.29 -25.27 -23.30
CA PHE A 151 -13.09 -24.81 -24.67
C PHE A 151 -11.62 -24.77 -25.14
N ILE A 152 -10.63 -24.86 -24.25
CA ILE A 152 -9.21 -24.87 -24.66
C ILE A 152 -8.27 -25.47 -23.62
N SER A 153 -7.20 -26.14 -24.06
CA SER A 153 -6.03 -26.45 -23.24
C SER A 153 -5.10 -25.25 -23.16
N VAL A 154 -4.97 -24.65 -21.98
CA VAL A 154 -4.05 -23.52 -21.77
C VAL A 154 -2.63 -24.01 -21.58
N GLN A 155 -1.67 -23.38 -22.26
CA GLN A 155 -0.25 -23.64 -22.03
C GLN A 155 0.15 -23.19 -20.62
N ARG A 156 0.73 -24.10 -19.84
CA ARG A 156 1.12 -23.83 -18.43
C ARG A 156 2.16 -22.70 -18.34
N ASP A 157 3.07 -22.64 -19.32
CA ASP A 157 4.10 -21.60 -19.40
C ASP A 157 3.49 -20.21 -19.54
N PHE A 158 2.41 -20.07 -20.31
CA PHE A 158 1.71 -18.79 -20.46
C PHE A 158 1.17 -18.29 -19.12
N VAL A 159 0.57 -19.17 -18.31
CA VAL A 159 0.06 -18.79 -16.99
C VAL A 159 1.20 -18.43 -16.03
N PHE A 160 2.28 -19.21 -16.06
CA PHE A 160 3.47 -18.95 -15.25
C PHE A 160 4.09 -17.59 -15.58
N TYR A 161 4.32 -17.30 -16.86
CA TYR A 161 4.85 -16.01 -17.29
C TYR A 161 3.87 -14.86 -17.04
N SER A 162 2.56 -15.09 -17.18
CA SER A 162 1.54 -14.07 -16.87
C SER A 162 1.60 -13.67 -15.40
N PHE A 163 1.79 -14.62 -14.50
CA PHE A 163 2.01 -14.34 -13.08
C PHE A 163 3.32 -13.58 -12.85
N LEU A 164 4.44 -14.06 -13.42
CA LEU A 164 5.76 -13.47 -13.23
C LEU A 164 5.83 -12.03 -13.74
N PHE A 165 5.42 -11.80 -15.00
CA PHE A 165 5.38 -10.46 -15.59
C PHE A 165 4.30 -9.59 -14.93
N GLY A 166 3.14 -10.15 -14.59
CA GLY A 166 2.09 -9.41 -13.90
C GLY A 166 2.58 -8.84 -12.57
N VAL A 167 3.22 -9.65 -11.72
CA VAL A 167 3.82 -9.17 -10.46
C VAL A 167 4.95 -8.18 -10.73
N GLY A 168 5.89 -8.52 -11.60
CA GLY A 168 7.07 -7.70 -11.87
C GLY A 168 6.74 -6.32 -12.42
N LEU A 169 5.94 -6.26 -13.49
CA LEU A 169 5.59 -5.00 -14.14
C LEU A 169 4.68 -4.14 -13.26
N LEU A 170 3.71 -4.73 -12.55
CA LEU A 170 2.89 -3.95 -11.61
C LEU A 170 3.75 -3.37 -10.48
N MET A 171 4.71 -4.11 -9.93
CA MET A 171 5.63 -3.58 -8.92
C MET A 171 6.48 -2.41 -9.46
N VAL A 172 7.00 -2.53 -10.69
CA VAL A 172 7.75 -1.45 -11.35
C VAL A 172 6.86 -0.23 -11.59
N GLU A 173 5.65 -0.43 -12.11
CA GLU A 173 4.67 0.63 -12.32
C GLU A 173 4.40 1.38 -11.02
N ARG A 174 4.16 0.67 -9.91
CA ARG A 174 3.91 1.29 -8.60
C ARG A 174 5.10 2.12 -8.12
N GLU A 175 6.31 1.66 -8.34
CA GLU A 175 7.51 2.41 -8.00
C GLU A 175 7.65 3.69 -8.86
N LEU A 176 7.40 3.61 -10.16
CA LEU A 176 7.39 4.77 -11.06
C LEU A 176 6.32 5.79 -10.68
N VAL A 177 5.11 5.32 -10.41
CA VAL A 177 3.99 6.13 -9.92
C VAL A 177 4.38 6.82 -8.61
N ARG A 178 4.94 6.08 -7.65
CA ARG A 178 5.40 6.62 -6.37
C ARG A 178 6.45 7.70 -6.54
N HIS A 179 7.46 7.48 -7.40
CA HIS A 179 8.48 8.47 -7.71
C HIS A 179 7.88 9.71 -8.38
N ALA A 180 6.96 9.55 -9.33
CA ALA A 180 6.28 10.66 -9.98
C ALA A 180 5.45 11.49 -8.98
N PHE A 181 4.74 10.85 -8.05
CA PHE A 181 4.03 11.54 -6.97
C PHE A 181 4.98 12.23 -5.98
N ALA A 182 6.07 11.59 -5.59
CA ALA A 182 7.08 12.18 -4.70
C ALA A 182 7.75 13.41 -5.33
N GLY A 183 8.13 13.32 -6.61
CA GLY A 183 8.67 14.44 -7.37
C GLY A 183 7.69 15.59 -7.52
N ALA A 184 6.39 15.30 -7.75
CA ALA A 184 5.35 16.33 -7.80
C ALA A 184 5.17 17.06 -6.45
N ARG A 185 5.24 16.32 -5.32
CA ARG A 185 5.16 16.89 -3.96
C ARG A 185 6.34 17.81 -3.62
N ARG A 186 7.56 17.45 -4.03
CA ARG A 186 8.76 18.29 -3.85
C ARG A 186 8.64 19.65 -4.57
N LYS A 187 7.87 19.70 -5.67
CA LYS A 187 7.59 20.93 -6.43
C LYS A 187 6.38 21.72 -5.89
N GLY A 188 5.90 21.44 -4.67
CA GLY A 188 4.77 22.13 -4.04
C GLY A 188 3.39 21.79 -4.62
N LYS A 189 3.32 20.87 -5.59
CA LYS A 189 2.05 20.42 -6.21
C LYS A 189 1.53 19.21 -5.42
N ARG A 190 0.23 19.17 -5.11
CA ARG A 190 -0.46 18.07 -4.37
C ARG A 190 -0.19 18.01 -2.86
N LEU A 191 0.03 19.14 -2.20
CA LEU A 191 -0.07 19.23 -0.74
C LEU A 191 -1.56 19.29 -0.35
N ARG A 192 -1.99 18.38 0.53
CA ARG A 192 -3.35 18.41 1.10
C ARG A 192 -3.30 19.37 2.30
N PRO A 193 -4.18 20.39 2.38
CA PRO A 193 -4.27 21.21 3.59
C PRO A 193 -4.59 20.29 4.77
N LEU A 194 -3.70 20.24 5.75
CA LEU A 194 -3.94 19.62 7.04
C LEU A 194 -4.26 20.76 8.00
N LEU A 195 -5.52 20.82 8.45
CA LEU A 195 -5.92 21.67 9.56
C LEU A 195 -5.56 20.90 10.83
N ILE A 196 -4.54 21.38 11.55
CA ILE A 196 -4.23 20.89 12.88
C ILE A 196 -5.11 21.69 13.83
N VAL A 197 -6.20 21.08 14.30
CA VAL A 197 -7.01 21.66 15.37
C VAL A 197 -6.31 21.28 16.68
N GLY A 198 -5.71 22.27 17.34
CA GLY A 198 -5.35 22.13 18.75
C GLY A 198 -6.65 22.20 19.55
N ASP A 199 -6.93 21.17 20.34
CA ASP A 199 -8.06 21.16 21.25
C ASP A 199 -7.68 21.96 22.50
N ASN A 200 -8.00 23.25 22.52
CA ASN A 200 -7.97 24.07 23.73
C ASN A 200 -9.36 24.02 24.35
N THR A 201 -9.62 23.02 25.20
CA THR A 201 -10.81 22.98 26.04
C THR A 201 -10.65 23.95 27.22
N GLU A 202 -10.93 25.23 26.99
CA GLU A 202 -11.19 26.22 28.04
C GLU A 202 -12.53 26.90 27.73
N GLY A 203 -13.56 26.50 28.48
CA GLY A 203 -14.87 27.14 28.56
C GLY A 203 -15.34 27.08 30.01
#